data_AF-A0A101X1F4-F1
#
_entry.id   AF-A0A101X1F4-F1
#
_cell.length_a   1.000
_cell.length_b   1.000
_cell.length_c   1.000
_cell.angle_alpha   90.00
_cell.angle_beta   90.00
_cell.angle_gamma   90.00
#
_symmetry.space_group_name_H-M   'P 1'
#
loop_
_entity.id
_entity.type
_entity.pdbx_description
1 polymer ?
#
loop_
_entity_poly.entity_id
_entity_poly.type
_entity_poly.pdbx_seq_one_letter_code
_entity_poly.pdbx_strand_id
1 'polypeptide(L)'
;MRELLRLIDEESRKRGISPELFLADLLAQGSDPKERVGVYLRLYEELLRESEEEYAKGDLVQASEKLWGSVVSLLNAIAETRGWEHHSHRDYDIIIENLFRETGDKELVLYFGIAERLHANFYHNFMSKETFELHRDYVLKLINKLRGFIKY
;
A
#
# COMPACT_ATOMS: atom_id res chain seq x y z
N MET A 1 -21.38 -15.83 -6.45
CA MET A 1 -20.61 -14.61 -6.15
C MET A 1 -20.17 -14.51 -4.69
N ARG A 2 -21.09 -14.59 -3.71
CA ARG A 2 -20.75 -14.46 -2.27
C ARG A 2 -19.66 -15.42 -1.77
N GLU A 3 -19.74 -16.69 -2.17
CA GLU A 3 -18.74 -17.70 -1.77
C GLU A 3 -17.33 -17.37 -2.29
N LEU A 4 -17.23 -16.86 -3.52
CA LEU A 4 -15.94 -16.46 -4.07
C LEU A 4 -15.33 -15.27 -3.32
N LEU A 5 -16.13 -14.28 -2.94
CA LEU A 5 -15.65 -13.15 -2.14
C LEU A 5 -15.14 -13.60 -0.76
N ARG A 6 -15.81 -14.57 -0.14
CA ARG A 6 -15.37 -15.17 1.12
C ARG A 6 -14.03 -15.89 0.97
N LEU A 7 -13.86 -16.67 -0.10
CA LEU A 7 -12.59 -17.35 -0.39
C LEU A 7 -11.45 -16.35 -0.63
N ILE A 8 -11.71 -15.25 -1.34
CA ILE A 8 -10.71 -14.19 -1.55
C ILE A 8 -10.30 -13.58 -0.22
N ASP A 9 -11.24 -13.24 0.65
CA ASP A 9 -10.95 -12.68 1.99
C ASP A 9 -10.17 -13.67 2.87
N GLU A 10 -10.51 -14.96 2.84
CA GLU A 10 -9.78 -16.00 3.57
C GLU A 10 -8.33 -16.14 3.07
N GLU A 11 -8.12 -16.17 1.76
CA GLU A 11 -6.78 -16.30 1.17
C GLU A 11 -5.95 -15.03 1.37
N SER A 12 -6.55 -13.84 1.27
CA SER A 12 -5.85 -12.57 1.50
C SER A 12 -5.39 -12.46 2.96
N ARG A 13 -6.24 -12.85 3.92
CA ARG A 13 -5.89 -12.90 5.36
C ARG A 13 -4.74 -13.85 5.65
N LYS A 14 -4.69 -15.03 5.01
CA LYS A 14 -3.58 -15.98 5.18
C LYS A 14 -2.23 -15.37 4.77
N ARG A 15 -2.25 -14.42 3.82
CA ARG A 15 -1.06 -13.69 3.35
C ARG A 15 -0.83 -12.37 4.07
N GLY A 16 -1.75 -11.93 4.93
CA GLY A 16 -1.66 -10.66 5.64
C GLY A 16 -1.81 -9.44 4.73
N ILE A 17 -2.57 -9.57 3.64
CA ILE A 17 -2.81 -8.48 2.67
C ILE A 17 -4.30 -8.28 2.42
N SER A 18 -4.66 -7.13 1.83
CA SER A 18 -6.04 -6.85 1.45
C SER A 18 -6.52 -7.72 0.28
N PRO A 19 -7.84 -7.97 0.15
CA PRO A 19 -8.42 -8.65 -1.00
C PRO A 19 -8.01 -8.05 -2.35
N GLU A 20 -7.96 -6.72 -2.44
CA GLU A 20 -7.59 -6.00 -3.65
C GLU A 20 -6.13 -6.24 -4.04
N LEU A 21 -5.23 -6.24 -3.06
CA LEU A 21 -3.82 -6.53 -3.32
C LEU A 21 -3.62 -8.00 -3.70
N PHE A 22 -4.32 -8.93 -3.04
CA PHE A 22 -4.30 -10.33 -3.41
C PHE A 22 -4.74 -10.57 -4.86
N LEU A 23 -5.82 -9.89 -5.29
CA LEU A 23 -6.28 -9.96 -6.67
C LEU A 23 -5.28 -9.33 -7.65
N ALA A 24 -4.64 -8.23 -7.28
CA ALA A 24 -3.57 -7.63 -8.09
C ALA A 24 -2.38 -8.57 -8.23
N ASP A 25 -1.93 -9.23 -7.16
CA ASP A 25 -0.88 -10.24 -7.22
C ASP A 25 -1.25 -11.38 -8.16
N LEU A 26 -2.49 -11.87 -8.13
CA LEU A 26 -2.98 -12.89 -9.05
C LEU A 26 -3.00 -12.42 -10.51
N LEU A 27 -3.35 -11.16 -10.76
CA LEU A 27 -3.33 -10.57 -12.11
C LEU A 27 -1.90 -10.33 -12.61
N ALA A 28 -0.96 -10.04 -11.72
CA ALA A 28 0.45 -9.86 -12.04
C ALA A 28 1.16 -11.20 -12.33
N GLN A 29 0.65 -12.32 -11.82
CA GLN A 29 1.24 -13.64 -12.06
C GLN A 29 1.22 -14.02 -13.54
N GLY A 30 2.39 -14.42 -14.06
CA GLY A 30 2.54 -14.85 -15.45
C GLY A 30 2.64 -13.73 -16.48
N SER A 31 2.40 -12.47 -16.09
CA SER A 31 2.65 -11.28 -16.92
C SER A 31 4.13 -10.93 -16.99
N ASP A 32 4.50 -10.15 -18.01
CA ASP A 32 5.84 -9.55 -18.09
C ASP A 32 6.01 -8.44 -17.03
N PRO A 33 7.25 -8.08 -16.64
CA PRO A 33 7.48 -7.10 -15.58
C PRO A 33 6.80 -5.75 -15.79
N LYS A 34 6.68 -5.28 -17.05
CA LYS A 34 6.07 -3.98 -17.34
C LYS A 34 4.57 -4.01 -17.12
N GLU A 35 3.92 -5.09 -17.51
CA GLU A 35 2.50 -5.32 -17.24
C GLU A 35 2.22 -5.38 -15.74
N ARG A 36 3.07 -6.06 -14.95
CA ARG A 36 2.93 -6.16 -13.49
C ARG A 36 3.01 -4.80 -12.81
N VAL A 37 4.01 -3.99 -13.17
CA VAL A 37 4.12 -2.59 -12.70
C VAL A 37 2.82 -1.83 -13.01
N GLY A 38 2.27 -2.01 -14.22
CA GLY A 38 1.01 -1.38 -14.62
C GLY A 38 -0.20 -1.82 -13.79
N VAL A 39 -0.28 -3.09 -13.35
CA VAL A 39 -1.34 -3.59 -12.47
C VAL A 39 -1.30 -2.86 -11.12
N TYR A 40 -0.14 -2.83 -10.48
CA TYR A 40 0.02 -2.19 -9.18
C TYR A 40 -0.16 -0.67 -9.27
N LEU A 41 0.29 -0.01 -10.34
CA LEU A 41 0.04 1.42 -10.52
C LEU A 41 -1.45 1.76 -10.62
N ARG A 42 -2.23 0.97 -11.37
CA ARG A 42 -3.69 1.16 -11.45
C ARG A 42 -4.36 0.92 -10.11
N LEU A 43 -3.92 -0.11 -9.36
CA LEU A 43 -4.46 -0.38 -8.03
C LEU A 43 -4.14 0.75 -7.05
N TYR A 44 -2.90 1.27 -7.05
CA TYR A 44 -2.52 2.44 -6.25
C TYR A 44 -3.44 3.64 -6.52
N GLU A 45 -3.71 3.97 -7.78
CA GLU A 45 -4.57 5.11 -8.15
C GLU A 45 -6.02 4.91 -7.68
N GLU A 46 -6.52 3.68 -7.78
CA GLU A 46 -7.84 3.30 -7.29
C GLU A 46 -7.95 3.45 -5.79
N LEU A 47 -7.03 2.84 -5.04
CA LEU A 47 -7.01 2.86 -3.58
C LEU A 47 -6.81 4.27 -3.03
N LEU A 48 -5.99 5.10 -3.67
CA LEU A 48 -5.80 6.48 -3.26
C LEU A 48 -7.10 7.28 -3.43
N ARG A 49 -7.84 7.04 -4.52
CA ARG A 49 -9.14 7.69 -4.74
C ARG A 49 -10.18 7.20 -3.72
N GLU A 50 -10.28 5.90 -3.51
CA GLU A 50 -11.18 5.31 -2.51
C GLU A 50 -10.88 5.83 -1.10
N SER A 51 -9.60 5.99 -0.75
CA SER A 51 -9.18 6.60 0.51
C SER A 51 -9.80 7.99 0.74
N GLU A 52 -9.80 8.84 -0.30
CA GLU A 52 -10.38 10.18 -0.21
C GLU A 52 -11.90 10.14 -0.10
N GLU A 53 -12.54 9.20 -0.79
CA GLU A 53 -13.99 8.98 -0.71
C GLU A 53 -14.41 8.53 0.69
N GLU A 54 -13.69 7.59 1.31
CA GLU A 54 -13.96 7.12 2.67
C GLU A 54 -13.70 8.21 3.71
N TYR A 55 -12.62 8.97 3.54
CA TYR A 55 -12.35 10.14 4.38
C TYR A 55 -13.47 11.18 4.29
N ALA A 56 -13.99 11.48 3.10
CA ALA A 56 -15.11 12.40 2.91
C ALA A 56 -16.41 11.91 3.58
N LYS A 57 -16.61 10.60 3.67
CA LYS A 57 -17.73 9.97 4.40
C LYS A 57 -17.51 9.95 5.91
N GLY A 58 -16.30 10.23 6.38
CA GLY A 58 -15.90 10.13 7.79
C GLY A 58 -15.53 8.72 8.25
N ASP A 59 -15.40 7.76 7.32
CA ASP A 59 -14.93 6.41 7.63
C ASP A 59 -13.40 6.39 7.67
N LEU A 60 -12.84 6.80 8.80
CA LEU A 60 -11.40 6.89 9.00
C LEU A 60 -10.71 5.52 9.01
N VAL A 61 -11.45 4.46 9.39
CA VAL A 61 -10.94 3.08 9.44
C VAL A 61 -10.69 2.59 8.03
N GLN A 62 -11.68 2.75 7.14
CA GLN A 62 -11.52 2.38 5.73
C GLN A 62 -10.53 3.31 5.01
N ALA A 63 -10.57 4.62 5.29
CA ALA A 63 -9.60 5.54 4.71
C ALA A 63 -8.15 5.19 5.10
N SER A 64 -7.92 4.73 6.33
CA SER A 64 -6.61 4.22 6.79
C SER A 64 -6.15 3.01 5.98
N GLU A 65 -7.01 2.02 5.78
CA GLU A 65 -6.68 0.81 5.03
C GLU A 65 -6.37 1.11 3.56
N LYS A 66 -7.17 1.98 2.94
CA LYS A 66 -6.97 2.36 1.53
C LYS A 66 -5.67 3.15 1.33
N LEU A 67 -5.29 4.02 2.28
CA LEU A 67 -3.97 4.67 2.27
C LEU A 67 -2.83 3.68 2.42
N TRP A 68 -2.95 2.72 3.33
CA TRP A 68 -1.97 1.66 3.50
C TRP A 68 -1.81 0.84 2.21
N GLY A 69 -2.91 0.36 1.63
CA GLY A 69 -2.91 -0.38 0.38
C GLY A 69 -2.31 0.43 -0.79
N SER A 70 -2.52 1.74 -0.83
CA SER A 70 -1.91 2.63 -1.83
C SER A 70 -0.38 2.65 -1.73
N VAL A 71 0.16 2.74 -0.50
CA VAL A 71 1.61 2.68 -0.25
C VAL A 71 2.16 1.33 -0.67
N VAL A 72 1.54 0.24 -0.20
CA VAL A 72 1.98 -1.12 -0.50
C VAL A 72 1.96 -1.39 -2.01
N SER A 73 0.92 -0.97 -2.72
CA SER A 73 0.83 -1.15 -4.16
C SER A 73 1.96 -0.42 -4.90
N LEU A 74 2.33 0.79 -4.45
CA LEU A 74 3.52 1.47 -4.99
C LEU A 74 4.82 0.73 -4.66
N LEU A 75 4.96 0.15 -3.47
CA LEU A 75 6.13 -0.66 -3.12
C LEU A 75 6.23 -1.92 -4.00
N ASN A 76 5.11 -2.60 -4.28
CA ASN A 76 5.06 -3.72 -5.22
C ASN A 76 5.50 -3.29 -6.62
N ALA A 77 5.00 -2.14 -7.11
CA ALA A 77 5.42 -1.59 -8.40
C ALA A 77 6.93 -1.30 -8.44
N ILE A 78 7.47 -0.67 -7.38
CA ILE A 78 8.91 -0.42 -7.28
C ILE A 78 9.68 -1.73 -7.25
N ALA A 79 9.25 -2.71 -6.46
CA ALA A 79 9.90 -4.00 -6.35
C ALA A 79 9.97 -4.72 -7.70
N GLU A 80 8.90 -4.71 -8.49
CA GLU A 80 8.89 -5.24 -9.86
C GLU A 80 9.91 -4.53 -10.77
N THR A 81 10.04 -3.19 -10.69
CA THR A 81 11.06 -2.47 -11.48
C THR A 81 12.49 -2.80 -11.08
N ARG A 82 12.71 -3.25 -9.83
CA ARG A 82 14.04 -3.53 -9.27
C ARG A 82 14.36 -5.02 -9.20
N GLY A 83 13.40 -5.89 -9.47
CA GLY A 83 13.53 -7.34 -9.25
C GLY A 83 13.67 -7.70 -7.77
N TRP A 84 12.95 -7.00 -6.89
CA TRP A 84 12.92 -7.28 -5.45
C TRP A 84 11.67 -8.08 -5.05
N GLU A 85 11.81 -8.83 -3.96
CA GLU A 85 10.69 -9.53 -3.32
C GLU A 85 9.70 -8.51 -2.71
N HIS A 86 8.41 -8.83 -2.73
CA HIS A 86 7.33 -7.98 -2.23
C HIS A 86 6.11 -8.78 -1.78
N HIS A 87 6.33 -10.00 -1.29
CA HIS A 87 5.28 -11.00 -1.03
C HIS A 87 4.85 -11.06 0.44
N SER A 88 5.45 -10.24 1.29
CA SER A 88 5.17 -10.19 2.72
C SER A 88 5.35 -8.78 3.27
N HIS A 89 4.76 -8.53 4.44
CA HIS A 89 4.95 -7.27 5.16
C HIS A 89 6.43 -6.94 5.41
N ARG A 90 7.24 -7.96 5.74
CA ARG A 90 8.68 -7.83 5.91
C ARG A 90 9.39 -7.31 4.65
N ASP A 91 8.90 -7.69 3.47
CA ASP A 91 9.52 -7.26 2.22
C ASP A 91 9.30 -5.76 2.01
N TYR A 92 8.20 -5.18 2.49
CA TYR A 92 7.95 -3.74 2.44
C TYR A 92 8.98 -2.95 3.26
N ASP A 93 9.32 -3.42 4.47
CA ASP A 93 10.42 -2.86 5.25
C ASP A 93 11.74 -2.92 4.48
N ILE A 94 12.05 -4.08 3.88
CA ILE A 94 13.29 -4.27 3.11
C ILE A 94 13.34 -3.32 1.91
N ILE A 95 12.23 -3.13 1.19
CA ILE A 95 12.15 -2.18 0.07
C ILE A 95 12.43 -0.76 0.58
N ILE A 96 11.79 -0.33 1.66
CA ILE A 96 12.01 1.00 2.25
C ILE A 96 13.46 1.18 2.69
N GLU A 97 14.06 0.17 3.34
CA GLU A 97 15.47 0.21 3.72
C GLU A 97 16.40 0.30 2.51
N ASN A 98 16.12 -0.45 1.43
CA ASN A 98 16.91 -0.40 0.21
C ASN A 98 16.85 1.01 -0.41
N LEU A 99 15.65 1.59 -0.54
CA LEU A 99 15.47 2.96 -1.04
C LEU A 99 16.16 4.00 -0.15
N PHE A 100 16.11 3.83 1.16
CA PHE A 100 16.85 4.66 2.11
C PHE A 100 18.37 4.54 1.91
N ARG A 101 18.92 3.33 1.77
CA ARG A 101 20.35 3.13 1.51
C ARG A 101 20.79 3.76 0.18
N GLU A 102 19.93 3.75 -0.83
CA GLU A 102 20.21 4.36 -2.14
C GLU A 102 20.22 5.89 -2.10
N THR A 103 19.35 6.51 -1.30
CA THR A 103 19.09 7.96 -1.36
C THR A 103 19.58 8.74 -0.15
N GLY A 104 19.76 8.09 0.99
CA GLY A 104 19.97 8.73 2.29
C GLY A 104 18.73 9.45 2.83
N ASP A 105 17.56 9.32 2.18
CA ASP A 105 16.34 10.03 2.56
C ASP A 105 15.67 9.39 3.78
N LYS A 106 15.97 9.94 4.95
CA LYS A 106 15.41 9.48 6.24
C LYS A 106 13.89 9.60 6.30
N GLU A 107 13.29 10.46 5.47
CA GLU A 107 11.84 10.62 5.44
C GLU A 107 11.14 9.35 4.94
N LEU A 108 11.80 8.51 4.12
CA LEU A 108 11.23 7.23 3.68
C LEU A 108 10.94 6.31 4.87
N VAL A 109 11.91 6.15 5.77
CA VAL A 109 11.79 5.31 6.97
C VAL A 109 10.76 5.90 7.94
N LEU A 110 10.83 7.22 8.18
CA LEU A 110 9.93 7.89 9.12
C LEU A 110 8.47 7.86 8.64
N TYR A 111 8.22 8.20 7.37
CA TYR A 111 6.87 8.24 6.85
C TYR A 111 6.28 6.85 6.63
N PHE A 112 7.10 5.83 6.35
CA PHE A 112 6.62 4.45 6.28
C PHE A 112 6.10 3.96 7.64
N GLY A 113 6.81 4.23 8.75
CA GLY A 113 6.31 3.90 10.09
C GLY A 113 4.99 4.63 10.45
N ILE A 114 4.74 5.81 9.87
CA ILE A 114 3.45 6.50 9.98
C ILE A 114 2.36 5.76 9.16
N ALA A 115 2.68 5.26 7.96
CA ALA A 115 1.78 4.45 7.17
C ALA A 115 1.41 3.13 7.88
N GLU A 116 2.36 2.48 8.55
CA GLU A 116 2.08 1.28 9.36
C GLU A 116 1.10 1.57 10.51
N ARG A 117 1.16 2.76 11.10
CA ARG A 117 0.17 3.17 12.11
C ARG A 117 -1.25 3.34 11.55
N LEU A 118 -1.41 3.71 10.27
CA LEU A 118 -2.72 3.68 9.62
C LEU A 118 -3.21 2.23 9.45
N HIS A 119 -2.34 1.32 9.02
CA HIS A 119 -2.68 -0.10 8.92
C HIS A 119 -3.10 -0.69 10.28
N ALA A 120 -2.40 -0.36 11.36
CA ALA A 120 -2.82 -0.74 12.70
C ALA A 120 -4.18 -0.12 13.09
N ASN A 121 -4.48 1.11 12.65
CA ASN A 121 -5.77 1.75 12.93
C ASN A 121 -6.93 1.02 12.24
N PHE A 122 -6.73 0.42 11.07
CA PHE A 122 -7.76 -0.37 10.40
C PHE A 122 -8.27 -1.52 11.30
N TYR A 123 -7.38 -2.21 12.01
CA TYR A 123 -7.76 -3.33 12.90
C TYR A 123 -8.27 -2.90 14.27
N HIS A 124 -7.89 -1.73 14.74
CA HIS A 124 -8.03 -1.37 16.15
C HIS A 124 -8.85 -0.10 16.40
N ASN A 125 -9.13 0.69 15.36
CA ASN A 125 -9.94 1.91 15.40
C ASN A 125 -9.60 2.83 16.58
N PHE A 126 -8.31 3.13 16.77
CA PHE A 126 -7.81 3.89 17.93
C PHE A 126 -7.54 5.36 17.63
N MET A 127 -7.58 5.77 16.36
CA MET A 127 -7.10 7.07 15.92
C MET A 127 -8.22 8.12 15.93
N SER A 128 -7.96 9.28 16.54
CA SER A 128 -8.85 10.44 16.41
C SER A 128 -8.78 11.03 15.00
N LYS A 129 -9.75 11.86 14.61
CA LYS A 129 -9.75 12.56 13.32
C LYS A 129 -8.50 13.42 13.13
N GLU A 130 -8.11 14.18 14.15
CA GLU A 130 -6.95 15.06 14.11
C GLU A 130 -5.65 14.27 13.95
N THR A 131 -5.56 13.12 14.65
CA THR A 131 -4.40 12.23 14.52
C THR A 131 -4.37 11.57 13.15
N PHE A 132 -5.52 11.18 12.61
CA PHE A 132 -5.66 10.62 11.27
C PHE A 132 -5.21 11.61 10.20
N GLU A 133 -5.69 12.85 10.25
CA GLU A 133 -5.32 13.89 9.27
C GLU A 133 -3.81 14.12 9.27
N LEU A 134 -3.17 14.15 10.44
CA LEU A 134 -1.71 14.24 10.53
C LEU A 134 -1.00 13.05 9.87
N HIS A 135 -1.48 11.82 10.10
CA HIS A 135 -0.88 10.63 9.48
C HIS A 135 -1.09 10.63 7.97
N ARG A 136 -2.31 10.96 7.51
CA ARG A 136 -2.66 11.10 6.10
C ARG A 136 -1.71 12.06 5.39
N ASP A 137 -1.44 13.23 5.95
CA ASP A 137 -0.53 14.21 5.32
C ASP A 137 0.89 13.65 5.09
N TYR A 138 1.44 12.91 6.04
CA TYR A 138 2.77 12.30 5.89
C TYR A 138 2.75 11.10 4.95
N VAL A 139 1.68 10.30 4.94
CA VAL A 139 1.54 9.20 3.99
C VAL A 139 1.39 9.72 2.55
N LEU A 140 0.68 10.82 2.33
CA LEU A 140 0.62 11.46 1.02
C LEU A 140 2.00 11.99 0.58
N LYS A 141 2.83 12.47 1.50
CA LYS A 141 4.24 12.82 1.20
C LYS A 141 5.07 11.59 0.84
N LEU A 142 4.89 10.47 1.56
CA LEU A 142 5.55 9.20 1.24
C LEU A 142 5.15 8.72 -0.16
N ILE A 143 3.86 8.70 -0.48
CA ILE A 143 3.33 8.33 -1.80
C ILE A 143 4.01 9.16 -2.90
N ASN A 144 4.09 10.47 -2.73
CA ASN A 144 4.75 11.35 -3.69
C ASN A 144 6.24 11.01 -3.88
N LYS A 145 6.96 10.65 -2.81
CA LYS A 145 8.35 10.20 -2.90
C LYS A 145 8.46 8.85 -3.62
N LEU A 146 7.63 7.87 -3.24
CA LEU A 146 7.63 6.53 -3.82
C LEU A 146 7.40 6.57 -5.33
N ARG A 147 6.47 7.41 -5.80
CA ARG A 147 6.24 7.63 -7.23
C ARG A 147 7.50 8.06 -7.99
N GLY A 148 8.41 8.79 -7.35
CA GLY A 148 9.68 9.22 -7.96
C GLY A 148 10.65 8.09 -8.29
N PHE A 149 10.46 6.90 -7.71
CA PHE A 149 11.30 5.72 -7.98
C PHE A 149 10.81 4.88 -9.15
N ILE A 150 9.60 5.13 -9.64
CA ILE A 150 9.02 4.41 -10.79
C ILE A 150 9.35 5.21 -12.05
N LYS A 151 10.23 4.66 -12.89
CA LYS A 151 10.61 5.25 -14.18
C LYS A 151 9.96 4.45 -15.31
N TYR A 152 9.31 5.15 -16.23
CA TYR A 152 8.69 4.60 -17.44
C TYR A 152 9.69 4.44 -18.58
#